data_AF-C3ZA77-F1
#
_entry.id   AF-C3ZA77-F1
#
_cell.length_a   1.000
_cell.length_b   1.000
_cell.length_c   1.000
_cell.angle_alpha   90.00
_cell.angle_beta   90.00
_cell.angle_gamma   90.00
#
_symmetry.space_group_name_H-M   'P 1'
#
loop_
_entity.id
_entity.type
_entity.pdbx_description
1 polymer ?
#
loop_
_entity_poly.entity_id
_entity_poly.type
_entity_poly.pdbx_seq_one_letter_code
_entity_poly.pdbx_strand_id
1 'polypeptide(L)'
;MISCLGTVRLVGGSSVFEGRVEINRGGAWGTICDDNWGIEEAQVVCREIGHGGAVAAFGSAHFGQGSGTIWLNNVDCAGNEDSLSTCPLLSDVTNTCTHADDAGVQCRGW
;
A
#
# COMPACT_ATOMS: atom_id res chain seq x y z
N MET A 1 -24.32 -9.19 7.30
CA MET A 1 -22.99 -9.46 6.72
C MET A 1 -22.77 -8.38 5.67
N ILE A 2 -22.04 -7.33 5.99
CA ILE A 2 -21.64 -6.28 5.03
C ILE A 2 -20.12 -6.19 5.17
N SER A 3 -19.39 -6.86 4.29
CA SER A 3 -17.97 -6.60 4.09
C SER A 3 -17.87 -5.56 2.97
N CYS A 4 -17.60 -4.30 3.33
CA CYS A 4 -17.06 -3.33 2.39
C CYS A 4 -15.64 -3.78 2.07
N LEU A 5 -15.48 -4.43 0.92
CA LEU A 5 -14.18 -4.91 0.44
C LEU A 5 -13.19 -3.74 0.32
N GLY A 6 -12.04 -3.88 0.99
CA GLY A 6 -10.79 -3.14 0.80
C GLY A 6 -10.82 -1.65 1.18
N THR A 7 -10.11 -1.29 2.25
CA THR A 7 -9.67 0.10 2.42
C THR A 7 -8.57 0.49 1.44
N VAL A 8 -8.07 -0.49 0.67
CA VAL A 8 -6.94 -0.37 -0.26
C VAL A 8 -7.36 -0.71 -1.70
N ARG A 9 -6.74 -0.04 -2.68
CA ARG A 9 -6.83 -0.37 -4.11
C ARG A 9 -5.47 -0.26 -4.80
N LEU A 10 -5.32 -0.94 -5.93
CA LEU A 10 -4.14 -0.85 -6.80
C LEU A 10 -4.46 0.00 -8.04
N VAL A 11 -3.57 0.92 -8.41
CA VAL A 11 -3.76 1.84 -9.54
C VAL A 11 -2.49 1.92 -10.39
N GLY A 12 -2.64 2.04 -11.72
CA GLY A 12 -1.51 2.26 -12.65
C GLY A 12 -0.74 0.99 -13.04
N GLY A 13 -1.12 -0.17 -12.52
CA GLY A 13 -0.60 -1.46 -12.96
C GLY A 13 -1.11 -1.91 -14.33
N SER A 14 -0.43 -2.89 -14.94
CA SER A 14 -0.88 -3.49 -16.21
C SER A 14 -1.97 -4.56 -16.01
N SER A 15 -2.19 -4.98 -14.77
CA SER A 15 -3.25 -5.90 -14.36
C SER A 15 -3.86 -5.49 -13.02
N VAL A 16 -4.94 -6.18 -12.60
CA VAL A 16 -5.57 -5.95 -11.29
C VAL A 16 -4.69 -6.40 -10.11
N PHE A 17 -3.65 -7.19 -10.36
CA PHE A 17 -2.78 -7.76 -9.32
C PHE A 17 -1.56 -6.91 -9.01
N GLU A 18 -1.39 -5.76 -9.65
CA GLU A 18 -0.25 -4.89 -9.43
C GLU A 18 -0.65 -3.43 -9.54
N GLY A 19 0.15 -2.56 -8.94
CA GLY A 19 -0.05 -1.11 -9.03
C GLY A 19 0.45 -0.36 -7.82
N ARG A 20 0.36 0.97 -7.91
CA ARG A 20 0.51 1.88 -6.79
C ARG A 20 -0.57 1.58 -5.76
N VAL A 21 -0.19 1.54 -4.50
CA VAL A 21 -1.12 1.31 -3.40
C VAL A 21 -1.77 2.62 -2.99
N GLU A 22 -3.09 2.64 -2.98
CA GLU A 22 -3.88 3.76 -2.48
C GLU A 22 -4.82 3.28 -1.38
N ILE A 23 -4.96 4.08 -0.32
CA ILE A 23 -5.81 3.79 0.84
C ILE A 23 -6.91 4.85 0.99
N ASN A 24 -8.12 4.42 1.33
CA ASN A 24 -9.25 5.29 1.63
C ASN A 24 -9.36 5.54 3.14
N ARG A 25 -9.26 6.81 3.55
CA ARG A 25 -9.51 7.24 4.94
C ARG A 25 -10.56 8.35 4.94
N GLY A 26 -11.66 8.12 5.66
CA GLY A 26 -12.74 9.11 5.78
C GLY A 26 -13.40 9.48 4.44
N GLY A 27 -13.41 8.58 3.46
CA GLY A 27 -13.98 8.82 2.12
C GLY A 27 -12.99 9.43 1.12
N ALA A 28 -11.78 9.78 1.53
CA ALA A 28 -10.75 10.33 0.65
C ALA A 28 -9.64 9.29 0.37
N TRP A 29 -9.28 9.15 -0.91
CA TRP A 29 -8.15 8.34 -1.33
C TRP A 29 -6.83 9.12 -1.19
N GLY A 30 -5.78 8.40 -0.89
CA GLY A 30 -4.42 8.91 -0.86
C GLY A 30 -3.40 7.78 -0.97
N THR A 31 -2.13 8.14 -1.05
CA THR A 31 -1.03 7.20 -1.33
C THR A 31 -0.27 6.82 -0.06
N ILE A 32 0.69 5.91 -0.21
CA ILE A 32 1.59 5.46 0.85
C ILE A 32 3.01 5.73 0.37
N CYS A 33 3.87 6.24 1.26
CA CYS A 33 5.29 6.42 0.98
C CYS A 33 6.05 5.09 0.99
N ASP A 34 7.12 4.99 0.19
CA ASP A 34 7.98 3.82 0.07
C ASP A 34 9.08 3.71 1.15
N ASP A 35 9.18 4.69 2.05
CA ASP A 35 10.00 4.60 3.27
C ASP A 35 9.58 3.38 4.11
N ASN A 36 10.55 2.49 4.37
CA ASN A 36 10.35 1.19 5.03
C ASN A 36 9.36 0.25 4.29
N TRP A 37 9.10 0.49 3.00
CA TRP A 37 8.16 -0.34 2.24
C TRP A 37 8.81 -1.61 1.69
N GLY A 38 8.44 -2.74 2.26
CA GLY A 38 9.00 -4.06 2.00
C GLY A 38 7.97 -5.11 1.58
N ILE A 39 8.44 -6.36 1.52
CA ILE A 39 7.62 -7.49 1.07
C ILE A 39 6.54 -7.83 2.11
N GLU A 40 6.78 -7.51 3.37
CA GLU A 40 5.87 -7.66 4.50
C GLU A 40 4.63 -6.76 4.35
N GLU A 41 4.81 -5.47 4.04
CA GLU A 41 3.71 -4.53 3.75
C GLU A 41 2.94 -5.00 2.51
N ALA A 42 3.67 -5.38 1.45
CA ALA A 42 3.06 -5.89 0.24
C ALA A 42 2.21 -7.15 0.51
N GLN A 43 2.68 -8.03 1.40
CA GLN A 43 1.97 -9.26 1.78
C GLN A 43 0.65 -8.95 2.47
N VAL A 44 0.62 -7.93 3.34
CA VAL A 44 -0.61 -7.43 3.98
C VAL A 44 -1.56 -6.86 2.93
N VAL A 45 -1.07 -5.99 2.03
CA VAL A 45 -1.90 -5.39 0.96
C VAL A 45 -2.54 -6.47 0.09
N CYS A 46 -1.75 -7.40 -0.43
CA CYS A 46 -2.24 -8.43 -1.34
C CYS A 46 -3.27 -9.36 -0.67
N ARG A 47 -3.11 -9.65 0.64
CA ARG A 47 -4.08 -10.43 1.40
C ARG A 47 -5.35 -9.62 1.69
N GLU A 48 -5.22 -8.36 2.08
CA GLU A 48 -6.36 -7.46 2.40
C GLU A 48 -7.34 -7.36 1.22
N ILE A 49 -6.82 -7.26 -0.01
CA ILE A 49 -7.63 -7.13 -1.23
C ILE A 49 -7.96 -8.47 -1.91
N GLY A 50 -7.56 -9.61 -1.31
CA GLY A 50 -7.88 -10.94 -1.83
C GLY A 50 -7.14 -11.33 -3.11
N HIS A 51 -5.89 -10.88 -3.29
CA HIS A 51 -5.03 -11.22 -4.43
C HIS A 51 -3.94 -12.23 -4.09
N GLY A 52 -4.10 -12.96 -2.98
CA GLY A 52 -3.16 -13.95 -2.49
C GLY A 52 -1.98 -13.31 -1.75
N GLY A 53 -0.77 -13.85 -1.96
CA GLY A 53 0.46 -13.28 -1.38
C GLY A 53 1.14 -12.27 -2.30
N ALA A 54 2.10 -11.55 -1.76
CA ALA A 54 2.96 -10.65 -2.53
C ALA A 54 4.05 -11.40 -3.30
N VAL A 55 4.42 -10.85 -4.44
CA VAL A 55 5.57 -11.23 -5.27
C VAL A 55 6.67 -10.18 -5.14
N ALA A 56 6.29 -8.90 -5.13
CA ALA A 56 7.21 -7.79 -5.03
C ALA A 56 6.57 -6.56 -4.39
N ALA A 57 7.42 -5.75 -3.78
CA ALA A 57 7.15 -4.40 -3.32
C ALA A 57 7.93 -3.41 -4.19
N PHE A 58 7.33 -2.28 -4.51
CA PHE A 58 7.92 -1.25 -5.37
C PHE A 58 7.89 0.09 -4.66
N GLY A 59 8.91 0.90 -4.89
CA GLY A 59 8.98 2.30 -4.49
C GLY A 59 9.14 3.23 -5.69
N SER A 60 9.51 4.47 -5.41
CA SER A 60 9.89 5.49 -6.39
C SER A 60 8.85 5.70 -7.49
N ALA A 61 7.57 5.65 -7.12
CA ALA A 61 6.44 5.81 -8.02
C ALA A 61 6.50 4.91 -9.27
N HIS A 62 6.93 3.64 -9.09
CA HIS A 62 7.09 2.68 -10.18
C HIS A 62 5.87 2.56 -11.11
N PHE A 63 4.66 2.59 -10.54
CA PHE A 63 3.39 2.55 -11.27
C PHE A 63 2.81 3.95 -11.56
N GLY A 64 3.68 4.95 -11.57
CA GLY A 64 3.35 6.36 -11.69
C GLY A 64 2.99 7.00 -10.36
N GLN A 65 3.10 8.34 -10.34
CA GLN A 65 2.75 9.17 -9.21
C GLN A 65 1.22 9.21 -9.00
N GLY A 66 0.80 9.17 -7.74
CA GLY A 66 -0.55 9.46 -7.32
C GLY A 66 -0.78 10.95 -7.12
N SER A 67 -1.81 11.26 -6.34
CA SER A 67 -2.20 12.64 -6.02
C SER A 67 -2.91 12.69 -4.67
N GLY A 68 -3.01 13.88 -4.10
CA GLY A 68 -3.72 14.10 -2.84
C GLY A 68 -2.82 13.93 -1.63
N THR A 69 -3.35 13.36 -0.56
CA THR A 69 -2.63 13.17 0.70
C THR A 69 -1.82 11.88 0.67
N ILE A 70 -0.57 11.93 1.12
CA ILE A 70 0.20 10.73 1.48
C ILE A 70 -0.25 10.33 2.89
N TRP A 71 -1.06 9.28 2.99
CA TRP A 71 -1.75 8.91 4.25
C TRP A 71 -0.85 8.19 5.24
N LEU A 72 0.09 7.42 4.74
CA LEU A 72 0.95 6.54 5.51
C LEU A 72 2.40 6.71 5.06
N ASN A 73 3.29 6.64 6.02
CA ASN A 73 4.74 6.69 5.86
C ASN A 73 5.36 5.78 6.94
N ASN A 74 6.48 5.12 6.64
CA ASN A 74 7.21 4.22 7.53
C ASN A 74 6.30 3.15 8.14
N VAL A 75 5.55 2.48 7.26
CA VAL A 75 4.73 1.34 7.63
C VAL A 75 5.67 0.18 7.95
N ASP A 76 5.48 -0.45 9.11
CA ASP A 76 6.35 -1.52 9.61
C ASP A 76 5.50 -2.74 9.99
N CYS A 77 4.98 -3.41 8.97
CA CYS A 77 4.18 -4.61 9.12
C CYS A 77 5.07 -5.82 9.45
N ALA A 78 4.56 -6.74 10.27
CA ALA A 78 5.11 -8.08 10.43
C ALA A 78 4.73 -9.03 9.28
N GLY A 79 3.78 -8.64 8.42
CA GLY A 79 3.32 -9.39 7.25
C GLY A 79 2.09 -10.27 7.51
N ASN A 80 1.62 -10.34 8.76
CA ASN A 80 0.48 -11.17 9.19
C ASN A 80 -0.74 -10.35 9.65
N GLU A 81 -0.68 -9.02 9.56
CA GLU A 81 -1.78 -8.11 9.87
C GLU A 81 -2.94 -8.28 8.90
N ASP A 82 -4.17 -8.10 9.38
CA ASP A 82 -5.36 -8.22 8.53
C ASP A 82 -5.50 -7.06 7.54
N SER A 83 -4.92 -5.90 7.85
CA SER A 83 -5.00 -4.70 7.02
C SER A 83 -3.77 -3.80 7.17
N LEU A 84 -3.52 -2.98 6.14
CA LEU A 84 -2.44 -2.01 6.19
C LEU A 84 -2.66 -0.94 7.28
N SER A 85 -3.92 -0.66 7.63
CA SER A 85 -4.27 0.28 8.71
C SER A 85 -3.94 -0.22 10.11
N THR A 86 -3.68 -1.52 10.28
CA THR A 86 -3.33 -2.13 11.56
C THR A 86 -1.83 -2.31 11.75
N CYS A 87 -1.02 -2.05 10.73
CA CYS A 87 0.43 -2.11 10.87
C CYS A 87 0.95 -0.96 11.74
N PRO A 88 1.96 -1.21 12.59
CA PRO A 88 2.71 -0.16 13.27
C PRO A 88 3.28 0.88 12.28
N LEU A 89 3.43 2.12 12.76
CA LEU A 89 4.15 3.17 12.06
C LEU A 89 5.38 3.54 12.88
N LEU A 90 6.54 3.69 12.26
CA LEU A 90 7.75 4.16 12.95
C LEU A 90 7.61 5.66 13.23
N SER A 91 7.57 6.03 14.51
CA SER A 91 7.20 7.36 14.98
C SER A 91 8.30 8.43 14.93
N ASP A 92 9.52 8.09 14.52
CA ASP A 92 10.71 8.96 14.65
C ASP A 92 11.31 9.43 13.30
N VAL A 93 10.59 9.26 12.19
CA VAL A 93 11.07 9.66 10.86
C VAL A 93 10.28 10.87 10.36
N THR A 94 10.98 11.94 10.02
CA THR A 94 10.37 13.13 9.42
C THR A 94 9.74 12.77 8.07
N ASN A 95 8.44 13.05 7.90
CA ASN A 95 7.72 12.77 6.66
C ASN A 95 8.12 13.75 5.55
N THR A 96 9.17 13.42 4.78
CA THR A 96 9.65 14.20 3.63
C THR A 96 9.15 13.67 2.29
N CYS A 97 8.28 12.67 2.30
CA CYS A 97 7.84 12.00 1.10
C CYS A 97 7.05 12.94 0.18
N THR A 98 7.25 12.74 -1.10
CA THR A 98 6.48 13.32 -2.19
C THR A 98 5.82 12.21 -2.99
N HIS A 99 4.98 12.54 -3.97
CA HIS A 99 4.42 11.50 -4.84
C HIS A 99 5.46 10.79 -5.71
N ALA A 100 6.70 11.29 -5.79
CA ALA A 100 7.81 10.54 -6.39
C ALA A 100 8.17 9.28 -5.58
N ASP A 101 7.74 9.21 -4.32
CA ASP A 101 8.04 8.16 -3.35
C ASP A 101 6.82 7.24 -3.13
N ASP A 102 5.81 7.30 -4.01
CA ASP A 102 4.61 6.49 -3.85
C ASP A 102 4.92 4.99 -4.02
N ALA A 103 4.47 4.21 -3.04
CA ALA A 103 4.67 2.79 -2.95
C ALA A 103 3.71 1.98 -3.84
N GLY A 104 4.17 0.81 -4.28
CA GLY A 104 3.43 -0.13 -5.12
C GLY A 104 3.68 -1.58 -4.74
N VAL A 105 2.85 -2.48 -5.28
CA VAL A 105 2.97 -3.92 -5.08
C VAL A 105 2.71 -4.69 -6.36
N GLN A 106 3.19 -5.92 -6.40
CA GLN A 106 2.71 -6.97 -7.29
C GLN A 106 2.31 -8.18 -6.45
N CYS A 107 1.09 -8.63 -6.63
CA CYS A 107 0.49 -9.80 -5.99
C CYS A 107 0.59 -11.03 -6.90
N ARG A 108 0.46 -12.22 -6.30
CA ARG A 108 0.48 -13.50 -7.04
C ARG A 108 -0.75 -13.66 -7.94
N GLY A 109 -1.92 -13.23 -7.48
CA GLY A 109 -3.15 -13.22 -8.27
C GLY A 109 -4.00 -14.50 -8.28
N TRP A 110 -3.82 -15.40 -7.29
CA TRP A 110 -4.70 -16.56 -7.01
C TRP A 110 -4.27 -17.29 -5.73
#